data_AF-C7MD55-F1
#
_entry.id   AF-C7MD55-F1
#
_cell.length_a   1.000
_cell.length_b   1.000
_cell.length_c   1.000
_cell.angle_alpha   90.00
_cell.angle_beta   90.00
_cell.angle_gamma   90.00
#
_symmetry.space_group_name_H-M   'P 1'
#
loop_
_entity.id
_entity.type
_entity.pdbx_description
1 polymer ?
#
loop_
_entity_poly.entity_id
_entity_poly.type
_entity_poly.pdbx_seq_one_letter_code
_entity_poly.pdbx_strand_id
1 'polypeptide(L)'
;MSKTSKYQTAYLEYRTAQINAERMHDPDLTPEANRARRAEARAAARAKLRQAIPQRPTGPDPRDAVLGTLAATTADQIAVQGREREKIETLLARGTHLSQVIAQADERRLSAILDWLETSDRVLNSPDPLAAQAELRGAVFDRLAGLGYDGTQQARDIAAEREQTTAWVDALESAASGEQVGYGPRAVIFQADPEAYHGTLGMKLPAEDTRTLADADQHTRADMQREQAADRQQDLTGTDQ
;
A
#
# COMPACT_ATOMS: atom_id res chain seq x y z
N MET A 1 3.65 -10.02 19.61
CA MET A 1 2.60 -10.26 18.59
C MET A 1 2.64 -9.12 17.59
N SER A 2 2.91 -9.39 16.30
CA SER A 2 2.95 -8.38 15.24
C SER A 2 1.57 -7.71 15.08
N LYS A 3 1.53 -6.39 14.85
CA LYS A 3 0.27 -5.62 14.63
C LYS A 3 -0.57 -6.19 13.47
N THR A 4 0.06 -6.95 12.56
CA THR A 4 -0.58 -7.56 11.39
C THR A 4 -1.18 -8.94 11.67
N SER A 5 -0.97 -9.56 12.84
CA SER A 5 -1.48 -10.91 13.10
C SER A 5 -3.01 -10.98 13.04
N LYS A 6 -3.71 -9.91 13.40
CA LYS A 6 -5.17 -9.82 13.28
C LYS A 6 -5.65 -9.86 11.82
N TYR A 7 -4.88 -9.29 10.88
CA TYR A 7 -5.21 -9.31 9.45
C TYR A 7 -4.99 -10.70 8.86
N GLN A 8 -3.92 -11.37 9.30
CA GLN A 8 -3.64 -12.76 8.94
C GLN A 8 -4.78 -13.68 9.39
N THR A 9 -5.19 -13.58 10.67
CA THR A 9 -6.31 -14.35 11.21
C THR A 9 -7.59 -14.09 10.42
N ALA A 10 -7.93 -12.83 10.16
CA ALA A 10 -9.13 -12.48 9.40
C ALA A 10 -9.11 -13.08 7.98
N TYR A 11 -7.95 -13.02 7.30
CA TYR A 11 -7.78 -13.62 5.98
C TYR A 11 -7.98 -15.15 6.01
N LEU A 12 -7.36 -15.84 6.96
CA LEU A 12 -7.44 -17.31 7.08
C LEU A 12 -8.84 -17.78 7.47
N GLU A 13 -9.48 -17.09 8.42
CA GLU A 13 -10.87 -17.36 8.80
C GLU A 13 -11.81 -17.19 7.61
N TYR A 14 -11.62 -16.14 6.81
CA TYR A 14 -12.40 -15.92 5.60
C TYR A 14 -12.21 -17.05 4.57
N ARG A 15 -10.96 -17.44 4.28
CA ARG A 15 -10.68 -18.54 3.34
C ARG A 15 -11.26 -19.86 3.81
N THR A 16 -11.16 -20.15 5.11
CA THR A 16 -11.78 -21.34 5.71
C THR A 16 -13.30 -21.29 5.60
N ALA A 17 -13.91 -20.13 5.86
CA ALA A 17 -15.36 -19.96 5.75
C ALA A 17 -15.85 -20.12 4.30
N GLN A 18 -15.10 -19.66 3.30
CA GLN A 18 -15.41 -19.85 1.88
C GLN A 18 -15.40 -21.34 1.48
N ILE A 19 -14.38 -22.09 1.90
CA ILE A 19 -14.32 -23.55 1.69
C ILE A 19 -15.52 -24.24 2.34
N ASN A 20 -15.81 -23.89 3.60
CA ASN A 20 -16.93 -24.47 4.33
C ASN A 20 -18.27 -24.15 3.68
N ALA A 21 -18.46 -22.91 3.22
CA ALA A 21 -19.66 -22.48 2.49
C ALA A 21 -19.87 -23.31 1.22
N GLU A 22 -18.83 -23.57 0.45
CA GLU A 22 -18.97 -24.36 -0.78
C GLU A 22 -19.25 -25.84 -0.50
N ARG A 23 -18.70 -26.37 0.60
CA ARG A 23 -18.96 -27.73 1.08
C ARG A 23 -20.32 -27.90 1.75
N MET A 24 -21.08 -26.83 2.02
CA MET A 24 -22.39 -26.95 2.65
C MET A 24 -23.36 -27.71 1.73
N HIS A 25 -23.92 -28.79 2.27
CA HIS A 25 -24.98 -29.55 1.66
C HIS A 25 -25.90 -30.12 2.74
N ASP A 26 -27.20 -29.93 2.53
CA ASP A 26 -28.25 -30.49 3.34
C ASP A 26 -29.12 -31.38 2.43
N PRO A 27 -29.19 -32.70 2.70
CA PRO A 27 -29.93 -33.64 1.85
C PRO A 27 -31.44 -33.41 1.89
N ASP A 28 -31.94 -32.73 2.93
CA ASP A 28 -33.37 -32.44 3.09
C ASP A 28 -33.80 -31.17 2.34
N LEU A 29 -32.85 -30.41 1.79
CA LEU A 29 -33.09 -29.18 1.03
C LEU A 29 -33.05 -29.41 -0.48
N THR A 30 -33.87 -28.64 -1.20
CA THR A 30 -33.79 -28.58 -2.67
C THR A 30 -32.43 -28.05 -3.13
N PRO A 31 -32.00 -28.32 -4.38
CA PRO A 31 -30.79 -27.74 -4.93
C PRO A 31 -30.78 -26.21 -4.87
N GLU A 32 -31.92 -25.56 -5.11
CA GLU A 32 -32.10 -24.11 -5.01
C GLU A 32 -31.87 -23.60 -3.59
N ALA A 33 -32.47 -24.26 -2.58
CA ALA A 33 -32.33 -23.89 -1.18
C ALA A 33 -30.89 -24.09 -0.69
N ASN A 34 -30.23 -25.17 -1.12
CA ASN A 34 -28.80 -25.37 -0.88
C ASN A 34 -27.97 -24.24 -1.50
N ARG A 35 -28.22 -23.85 -2.76
CA ARG A 35 -27.50 -22.73 -3.40
C ARG A 35 -27.69 -21.40 -2.65
N ALA A 36 -28.91 -21.10 -2.21
CA ALA A 36 -29.21 -19.90 -1.44
C ALA A 36 -28.43 -19.88 -0.11
N ARG A 37 -28.45 -20.99 0.64
CA ARG A 37 -27.71 -21.14 1.90
C ARG A 37 -26.20 -20.96 1.73
N ARG A 38 -25.61 -21.47 0.64
CA ARG A 38 -24.19 -21.22 0.33
C ARG A 38 -23.92 -19.75 0.06
N ALA A 39 -24.79 -19.10 -0.73
CA ALA A 39 -24.65 -17.68 -1.05
C ALA A 39 -24.73 -16.80 0.21
N GLU A 40 -25.69 -17.08 1.11
CA GLU A 40 -25.81 -16.42 2.41
C GLU A 40 -24.56 -16.62 3.27
N ALA A 41 -24.04 -17.85 3.36
CA ALA A 41 -22.81 -18.14 4.10
C ALA A 41 -21.60 -17.38 3.55
N ARG A 42 -21.44 -17.32 2.21
CA ARG A 42 -20.39 -16.52 1.58
C ARG A 42 -20.57 -15.03 1.84
N ALA A 43 -21.79 -14.51 1.76
CA ALA A 43 -22.09 -13.11 2.06
C ALA A 43 -21.75 -12.75 3.51
N ALA A 44 -22.10 -13.61 4.47
CA ALA A 44 -21.75 -13.44 5.88
C ALA A 44 -20.22 -13.47 6.09
N ALA A 45 -19.50 -14.38 5.44
CA ALA A 45 -18.05 -14.43 5.49
C ALA A 45 -17.40 -13.14 4.94
N ARG A 46 -17.89 -12.62 3.81
CA ARG A 46 -17.45 -11.33 3.25
C ARG A 46 -17.72 -10.17 4.20
N ALA A 47 -18.91 -10.11 4.78
CA ALA A 47 -19.27 -9.05 5.73
C ALA A 47 -18.34 -9.05 6.94
N LYS A 48 -18.04 -10.24 7.50
CA LYS A 48 -17.07 -10.39 8.61
C LYS A 48 -15.67 -9.96 8.19
N LEU A 49 -15.21 -10.35 6.99
CA LEU A 49 -13.91 -9.92 6.47
C LEU A 49 -13.83 -8.39 6.33
N ARG A 50 -14.86 -7.76 5.76
CA ARG A 50 -14.92 -6.30 5.59
C ARG A 50 -14.83 -5.54 6.90
N GLN A 51 -15.43 -6.04 7.98
CA GLN A 51 -15.31 -5.45 9.32
C GLN A 51 -13.88 -5.53 9.89
N ALA A 52 -13.08 -6.48 9.43
CA ALA A 52 -11.69 -6.65 9.86
C ALA A 52 -10.69 -5.83 9.02
N ILE A 53 -11.12 -5.24 7.90
CA ILE A 53 -10.28 -4.40 7.05
C ILE A 53 -9.90 -3.14 7.85
N PRO A 54 -8.60 -2.88 8.08
CA PRO A 54 -8.19 -1.68 8.80
C PRO A 54 -8.42 -0.43 7.96
N GLN A 55 -8.55 0.72 8.61
CA GLN A 55 -8.52 1.98 7.90
C GLN A 55 -7.14 2.20 7.27
N ARG A 56 -7.13 2.70 6.03
CA ARG A 56 -5.90 3.10 5.36
C ARG A 56 -5.22 4.20 6.17
N PRO A 57 -3.90 4.13 6.41
CA PRO A 57 -3.18 5.22 7.01
C PRO A 57 -3.37 6.50 6.20
N THR A 58 -3.70 7.59 6.86
CA THR A 58 -3.89 8.91 6.24
C THR A 58 -2.82 9.89 6.71
N GLY A 59 -2.69 11.00 5.99
CA GLY A 59 -1.75 12.08 6.31
C GLY A 59 -0.48 12.07 5.44
N PRO A 60 0.36 13.10 5.58
CA PRO A 60 1.57 13.26 4.77
C PRO A 60 2.57 12.14 5.02
N ASP A 61 3.48 11.90 4.07
CA ASP A 61 4.58 10.96 4.24
C ASP A 61 5.43 11.41 5.46
N PRO A 62 5.66 10.53 6.46
CA PRO A 62 6.52 10.87 7.61
C PRO A 62 7.93 11.29 7.18
N ARG A 63 8.42 10.85 6.02
CA ARG A 63 9.72 11.26 5.46
C ARG A 63 9.72 12.75 5.10
N ASP A 64 8.60 13.26 4.58
CA ASP A 64 8.47 14.68 4.24
C ASP A 64 8.55 15.58 5.47
N ALA A 65 8.06 15.11 6.62
CA ALA A 65 8.19 15.85 7.88
C ALA A 65 9.67 16.03 8.29
N VAL A 66 10.50 15.00 8.11
CA VAL A 66 11.94 15.07 8.37
C VAL A 66 12.62 16.00 7.37
N LEU A 67 12.33 15.85 6.08
CA LEU A 67 12.88 16.73 5.04
C LEU A 67 12.51 18.21 5.28
N GLY A 68 11.29 18.47 5.74
CA GLY A 68 10.83 19.82 6.08
C GLY A 68 11.61 20.51 7.21
N THR A 69 12.27 19.73 8.09
CA THR A 69 13.11 20.31 9.16
C THR A 69 14.38 20.99 8.63
N LEU A 70 14.78 20.68 7.39
CA LEU A 70 15.98 21.23 6.75
C LEU A 70 15.77 22.59 6.08
N ALA A 71 14.53 23.09 6.04
CA ALA A 71 14.23 24.40 5.48
C ALA A 71 14.97 25.50 6.26
N ALA A 72 15.64 26.42 5.54
CA ALA A 72 16.31 27.54 6.17
C ALA A 72 15.30 28.49 6.82
N THR A 73 15.53 28.85 8.08
CA THR A 73 14.66 29.72 8.87
C THR A 73 15.32 31.07 9.20
N THR A 74 16.59 31.24 8.85
CA THR A 74 17.39 32.44 9.13
C THR A 74 18.13 32.93 7.89
N ALA A 75 18.44 34.23 7.85
CA ALA A 75 19.20 34.83 6.75
C ALA A 75 20.58 34.18 6.55
N ASP A 76 21.25 33.80 7.64
CA ASP A 76 22.56 33.14 7.58
C ASP A 76 22.45 31.74 6.96
N GLN A 77 21.41 30.98 7.32
CA GLN A 77 21.15 29.68 6.70
C GLN A 77 20.84 29.82 5.20
N ILE A 78 20.05 30.83 4.82
CA ILE A 78 19.76 31.14 3.40
C ILE A 78 21.06 31.47 2.66
N ALA A 79 21.96 32.26 3.24
CA ALA A 79 23.24 32.60 2.64
C ALA A 79 24.15 31.35 2.46
N VAL A 80 24.18 30.47 3.45
CA VAL A 80 24.90 29.18 3.38
C VAL A 80 24.31 28.30 2.28
N GLN A 81 22.98 28.20 2.19
CA GLN A 81 22.30 27.45 1.14
C GLN A 81 22.61 28.01 -0.25
N GLY A 82 22.58 29.33 -0.43
CA GLY A 82 22.99 29.98 -1.69
C GLY A 82 24.40 29.60 -2.11
N ARG A 83 25.36 29.59 -1.17
CA ARG A 83 26.74 29.17 -1.45
C ARG A 83 26.86 27.68 -1.78
N GLU A 84 26.10 26.81 -1.12
CA GLU A 84 26.09 25.39 -1.47
C GLU A 84 25.43 25.14 -2.83
N ARG A 85 24.38 25.90 -3.20
CA ARG A 85 23.75 25.85 -4.52
C ARG A 85 24.76 26.15 -5.64
N GLU A 86 25.56 27.21 -5.50
CA GLU A 86 26.63 27.54 -6.47
C GLU A 86 27.63 26.38 -6.65
N LYS A 87 27.99 25.70 -5.55
CA LYS A 87 28.89 24.53 -5.60
C LYS A 87 28.22 23.35 -6.30
N ILE A 88 26.96 23.08 -6.00
CA ILE A 88 26.17 22.02 -6.65
C ILE A 88 26.13 22.27 -8.15
N GLU A 89 25.74 23.47 -8.58
CA GLU A 89 25.69 23.85 -9.99
C GLU A 89 27.06 23.71 -10.68
N THR A 90 28.15 24.08 -9.98
CA THR A 90 29.52 23.88 -10.49
C THR A 90 29.87 22.40 -10.69
N LEU A 91 29.53 21.53 -9.74
CA LEU A 91 29.77 20.08 -9.85
C LEU A 91 28.97 19.47 -11.01
N LEU A 92 27.71 19.90 -11.13
CA LEU A 92 26.80 19.50 -12.18
C LEU A 92 27.24 20.00 -13.58
N ALA A 93 27.83 21.19 -13.68
CA ALA A 93 28.40 21.72 -14.93
C ALA A 93 29.67 20.97 -15.35
N ARG A 94 30.41 20.41 -14.40
CA ARG A 94 31.59 19.55 -14.65
C ARG A 94 31.23 18.10 -15.01
N GLY A 95 29.94 17.79 -15.16
CA GLY A 95 29.46 16.46 -15.55
C GLY A 95 29.24 15.48 -14.40
N THR A 96 29.32 15.93 -13.14
CA THR A 96 28.97 15.06 -11.99
C THR A 96 27.47 14.82 -11.98
N HIS A 97 27.04 13.58 -11.76
CA HIS A 97 25.61 13.26 -11.65
C HIS A 97 25.05 13.70 -10.29
N LEU A 98 23.80 14.21 -10.28
CA LEU A 98 23.17 14.70 -9.05
C LEU A 98 23.07 13.61 -7.96
N SER A 99 22.80 12.36 -8.33
CA SER A 99 22.79 11.23 -7.40
C SER A 99 24.15 11.02 -6.70
N GLN A 100 25.27 11.24 -7.41
CA GLN A 100 26.61 11.20 -6.82
C GLN A 100 26.85 12.39 -5.89
N VAL A 101 26.36 13.58 -6.26
CA VAL A 101 26.43 14.77 -5.40
C VAL A 101 25.68 14.52 -4.10
N ILE A 102 24.48 13.94 -4.16
CA ILE A 102 23.69 13.55 -2.97
C ILE A 102 24.46 12.52 -2.13
N ALA A 103 24.99 11.46 -2.74
CA ALA A 103 25.71 10.40 -2.03
C ALA A 103 26.92 10.91 -1.23
N GLN A 104 27.57 11.99 -1.68
CA GLN A 104 28.73 12.60 -1.03
C GLN A 104 28.41 13.82 -0.17
N ALA A 105 27.16 14.29 -0.18
CA ALA A 105 26.76 15.51 0.50
C ALA A 105 26.80 15.35 2.03
N ASP A 106 27.09 16.48 2.70
CA ASP A 106 26.80 16.71 4.12
C ASP A 106 25.39 17.31 4.27
N GLU A 107 24.91 17.43 5.51
CA GLU A 107 23.56 17.93 5.80
C GLU A 107 23.28 19.31 5.17
N ARG A 108 24.25 20.23 5.22
CA ARG A 108 24.12 21.57 4.63
C ARG A 108 23.88 21.49 3.13
N ARG A 109 24.69 20.70 2.41
CA ARG A 109 24.50 20.50 0.97
C ARG A 109 23.18 19.78 0.66
N LEU A 110 22.75 18.83 1.49
CA LEU A 110 21.45 18.17 1.31
C LEU A 110 20.28 19.16 1.46
N SER A 111 20.34 20.07 2.44
CA SER A 111 19.31 21.11 2.58
C SER A 111 19.25 22.04 1.36
N ALA A 112 20.41 22.44 0.82
CA ALA A 112 20.48 23.25 -0.39
C ALA A 112 20.00 22.49 -1.64
N ILE A 113 20.25 21.17 -1.72
CA ILE A 113 19.71 20.34 -2.80
C ILE A 113 18.18 20.34 -2.73
N LEU A 114 17.58 20.11 -1.56
CA LEU A 114 16.11 20.06 -1.41
C LEU A 114 15.45 21.37 -1.87
N ASP A 115 15.96 22.52 -1.42
CA ASP A 115 15.48 23.84 -1.85
C ASP A 115 15.65 24.05 -3.37
N TRP A 116 16.81 23.64 -3.91
CA TRP A 116 17.09 23.74 -5.33
C TRP A 116 16.17 22.87 -6.22
N LEU A 117 15.72 21.70 -5.75
CA LEU A 117 14.85 20.80 -6.54
C LEU A 117 13.55 21.47 -6.99
N GLU A 118 12.99 22.36 -6.18
CA GLU A 118 11.72 23.05 -6.47
C GLU A 118 11.87 24.09 -7.60
N THR A 119 13.08 24.63 -7.79
CA THR A 119 13.35 25.72 -8.75
C THR A 119 14.33 25.33 -9.86
N SER A 120 14.73 24.06 -9.92
CA SER A 120 15.73 23.58 -10.88
C SER A 120 15.13 23.32 -12.25
N ASP A 121 15.57 24.07 -13.26
CA ASP A 121 15.21 23.83 -14.65
C ASP A 121 15.52 22.38 -15.10
N ARG A 122 16.55 21.75 -14.53
CA ARG A 122 16.88 20.35 -14.88
C ARG A 122 15.81 19.37 -14.43
N VAL A 123 15.19 19.63 -13.29
CA VAL A 123 14.13 18.80 -12.72
C VAL A 123 12.79 19.15 -13.37
N LEU A 124 12.52 20.45 -13.53
CA LEU A 124 11.28 20.97 -14.12
C LEU A 124 11.13 20.63 -15.62
N ASN A 125 12.24 20.47 -16.34
CA ASN A 125 12.23 20.02 -17.74
C ASN A 125 12.29 18.48 -17.89
N SER A 126 12.21 17.72 -16.81
CA SER A 126 12.03 16.26 -16.86
C SER A 126 10.71 15.91 -17.56
N PRO A 127 10.61 14.78 -18.28
CA PRO A 127 9.32 14.28 -18.79
C PRO A 127 8.25 14.10 -17.70
N ASP A 128 8.69 13.82 -16.47
CA ASP A 128 7.86 13.79 -15.28
C ASP A 128 8.59 14.52 -14.13
N PRO A 129 8.32 15.82 -13.93
CA PRO A 129 8.95 16.60 -12.88
C PRO A 129 8.59 16.13 -11.48
N LEU A 130 7.34 15.68 -11.25
CA LEU A 130 6.88 15.26 -9.94
C LEU A 130 7.53 13.95 -9.52
N ALA A 131 7.62 12.98 -10.42
CA ALA A 131 8.33 11.73 -10.16
C ALA A 131 9.84 11.98 -9.92
N ALA A 132 10.47 12.85 -10.72
CA ALA A 132 11.87 13.21 -10.54
C ALA A 132 12.12 13.88 -9.17
N GLN A 133 11.25 14.79 -8.74
CA GLN A 133 11.34 15.39 -7.41
C GLN A 133 11.18 14.35 -6.30
N ALA A 134 10.20 13.46 -6.40
CA ALA A 134 9.98 12.40 -5.41
C ALA A 134 11.19 11.46 -5.29
N GLU A 135 11.78 11.04 -6.41
CA GLU A 135 12.98 10.20 -6.43
C GLU A 135 14.17 10.89 -5.73
N LEU A 136 14.43 12.16 -6.08
CA LEU A 136 15.54 12.91 -5.52
C LEU A 136 15.34 13.22 -4.02
N ARG A 137 14.11 13.52 -3.59
CA ARG A 137 13.75 13.65 -2.17
C ARG A 137 13.99 12.35 -1.41
N GLY A 138 13.63 11.20 -2.01
CA GLY A 138 13.94 9.88 -1.47
C GLY A 138 15.45 9.66 -1.29
N ALA A 139 16.25 9.97 -2.31
CA ALA A 139 17.71 9.85 -2.24
C ALA A 139 18.34 10.76 -1.17
N VAL A 140 17.83 11.99 -1.01
CA VAL A 140 18.26 12.90 0.07
C VAL A 140 17.91 12.32 1.43
N PHE A 141 16.68 11.84 1.62
CA PHE A 141 16.25 11.21 2.87
C PHE A 141 17.13 10.01 3.22
N ASP A 142 17.45 9.15 2.24
CA ASP A 142 18.31 7.99 2.46
C ASP A 142 19.73 8.37 2.85
N ARG A 143 20.26 9.44 2.25
CA ARG A 143 21.56 9.97 2.63
C ARG A 143 21.55 10.52 4.06
N LEU A 144 20.53 11.29 4.44
CA LEU A 144 20.38 11.81 5.80
C LEU A 144 20.35 10.68 6.83
N ALA A 145 19.62 9.60 6.53
CA ALA A 145 19.60 8.43 7.38
C ALA A 145 20.98 7.76 7.47
N GLY A 146 21.71 7.67 6.36
CA GLY A 146 23.10 7.18 6.34
C GLY A 146 24.08 8.07 7.11
N LEU A 147 23.75 9.35 7.32
CA LEU A 147 24.51 10.28 8.17
C LEU A 147 24.06 10.25 9.65
N GLY A 148 23.01 9.49 9.99
CA GLY A 148 22.45 9.43 11.33
C GLY A 148 21.63 10.67 11.73
N TYR A 149 21.03 11.38 10.77
CA TYR A 149 20.20 12.55 11.06
C TYR A 149 18.96 12.17 11.89
N ASP A 150 18.65 12.99 12.89
CA ASP A 150 17.59 12.72 13.86
C ASP A 150 16.21 12.55 13.18
N GLY A 151 15.42 11.62 13.70
CA GLY A 151 14.07 11.34 13.20
C GLY A 151 14.01 10.50 11.92
N THR A 152 15.11 10.31 11.18
CA THR A 152 15.11 9.50 9.94
C THR A 152 14.73 8.04 10.18
N GLN A 153 15.26 7.40 11.21
CA GLN A 153 14.90 6.01 11.55
C GLN A 153 13.43 5.88 11.92
N GLN A 154 12.93 6.77 12.78
CA GLN A 154 11.53 6.76 13.18
C GLN A 154 10.59 7.00 11.98
N ALA A 155 10.94 7.92 11.07
CA ALA A 155 10.18 8.17 9.87
C ALA A 155 10.18 6.95 8.91
N ARG A 156 11.30 6.22 8.81
CA ARG A 156 11.38 4.95 8.07
C ARG A 156 10.46 3.90 8.67
N ASP A 157 10.49 3.72 9.99
CA ASP A 157 9.67 2.73 10.68
C ASP A 157 8.18 3.03 10.51
N ILE A 158 7.77 4.29 10.65
CA ILE A 158 6.38 4.71 10.41
C ILE A 158 5.99 4.49 8.94
N ALA A 159 6.85 4.87 7.98
CA ALA A 159 6.56 4.66 6.57
C ALA A 159 6.38 3.17 6.24
N ALA A 160 7.27 2.32 6.75
CA ALA A 160 7.20 0.87 6.58
C ALA A 160 5.94 0.28 7.22
N GLU A 161 5.55 0.72 8.43
CA GLU A 161 4.30 0.28 9.07
C GLU A 161 3.07 0.69 8.24
N ARG A 162 3.08 1.90 7.66
CA ARG A 162 1.98 2.38 6.80
C ARG A 162 1.90 1.57 5.51
N GLU A 163 3.03 1.33 4.86
CA GLU A 163 3.11 0.53 3.63
C GLU A 163 2.61 -0.90 3.88
N GLN A 164 3.07 -1.54 4.96
CA GLN A 164 2.61 -2.87 5.35
C GLN A 164 1.11 -2.90 5.66
N THR A 165 0.59 -1.89 6.36
CA THR A 165 -0.85 -1.78 6.64
C THR A 165 -1.66 -1.64 5.35
N THR A 166 -1.25 -0.75 4.45
CA THR A 166 -1.89 -0.56 3.14
C THR A 166 -1.90 -1.83 2.32
N ALA A 167 -0.79 -2.58 2.29
CA ALA A 167 -0.74 -3.87 1.59
C ALA A 167 -1.73 -4.90 2.17
N TRP A 168 -1.91 -4.93 3.50
CA TRP A 168 -2.93 -5.77 4.11
C TRP A 168 -4.36 -5.29 3.79
N VAL A 169 -4.62 -3.98 3.74
CA VAL A 169 -5.91 -3.45 3.28
C VAL A 169 -6.21 -3.96 1.88
N ASP A 170 -5.28 -3.77 0.93
CA ASP A 170 -5.44 -4.20 -0.46
C ASP A 170 -5.69 -5.71 -0.55
N ALA A 171 -4.93 -6.51 0.21
CA ALA A 171 -5.09 -7.96 0.21
C ALA A 171 -6.46 -8.42 0.72
N LEU A 172 -6.96 -7.81 1.80
CA LEU A 172 -8.26 -8.13 2.38
C LEU A 172 -9.41 -7.62 1.50
N GLU A 173 -9.27 -6.43 0.88
CA GLU A 173 -10.24 -5.89 -0.08
C GLU A 173 -10.35 -6.79 -1.32
N SER A 174 -9.22 -7.19 -1.94
CA SER A 174 -9.24 -8.13 -3.06
C SER A 174 -9.91 -9.45 -2.68
N ALA A 175 -9.57 -10.02 -1.51
CA ALA A 175 -10.18 -11.25 -1.04
C ALA A 175 -11.70 -11.11 -0.82
N ALA A 176 -12.16 -10.00 -0.24
CA ALA A 176 -13.58 -9.71 -0.04
C ALA A 176 -14.33 -9.55 -1.37
N SER A 177 -13.64 -9.12 -2.42
CA SER A 177 -14.16 -9.00 -3.79
C SER A 177 -14.06 -10.31 -4.60
N GLY A 178 -13.57 -11.40 -4.01
CA GLY A 178 -13.35 -12.67 -4.72
C GLY A 178 -12.27 -12.56 -5.82
N GLU A 179 -11.38 -11.58 -5.70
CA GLU A 179 -10.25 -11.37 -6.58
C GLU A 179 -8.98 -11.99 -6.00
N GLN A 180 -8.04 -12.30 -6.89
CA GLN A 180 -6.70 -12.66 -6.46
C GLN A 180 -5.97 -11.42 -5.96
N VAL A 181 -5.24 -11.58 -4.86
CA VAL A 181 -4.40 -10.50 -4.34
C VAL A 181 -3.30 -10.20 -5.35
N GLY A 182 -3.20 -8.93 -5.75
CA GLY A 182 -2.21 -8.46 -6.71
C GLY A 182 -0.76 -8.69 -6.26
N TYR A 183 0.17 -8.65 -7.21
CA TYR A 183 1.59 -8.86 -6.94
C TYR A 183 2.18 -7.83 -5.97
N GLY A 184 1.80 -6.55 -6.09
CA GLY A 184 2.30 -5.47 -5.25
C GLY A 184 2.09 -5.72 -3.75
N PRO A 185 0.84 -5.88 -3.28
CA PRO A 185 0.56 -6.19 -1.87
C PRO A 185 1.26 -7.46 -1.37
N ARG A 186 1.35 -8.50 -2.21
CA ARG A 186 2.06 -9.74 -1.87
C ARG A 186 3.55 -9.51 -1.65
N ALA A 187 4.20 -8.75 -2.52
CA ALA A 187 5.62 -8.44 -2.42
C ALA A 187 5.92 -7.63 -1.16
N VAL A 188 5.10 -6.60 -0.85
CA VAL A 188 5.23 -5.79 0.36
C VAL A 188 5.08 -6.64 1.62
N ILE A 189 4.03 -7.47 1.69
CA ILE A 189 3.80 -8.35 2.85
C ILE A 189 4.95 -9.34 3.01
N PHE A 190 5.45 -9.94 1.93
CA PHE A 190 6.58 -10.86 1.98
C PHE A 190 7.88 -10.18 2.46
N GLN A 191 8.17 -8.96 1.98
CA GLN A 191 9.37 -8.23 2.38
C GLN A 191 9.32 -7.80 3.84
N ALA A 192 8.15 -7.36 4.32
CA ALA A 192 7.98 -6.88 5.69
C ALA A 192 7.81 -8.01 6.72
N ASP A 193 7.14 -9.10 6.34
CA ASP A 193 6.81 -10.23 7.22
C ASP A 193 6.71 -11.55 6.42
N PRO A 194 7.86 -12.20 6.11
CA PRO A 194 7.88 -13.42 5.32
C PRO A 194 7.09 -14.57 5.95
N GLU A 195 7.09 -14.67 7.29
CA GLU A 195 6.37 -15.71 8.03
C GLU A 195 4.87 -15.53 7.85
N ALA A 196 4.36 -14.30 8.05
CA ALA A 196 2.97 -13.98 7.79
C ALA A 196 2.56 -14.28 6.35
N TYR A 197 3.42 -13.94 5.38
CA TYR A 197 3.17 -14.24 3.98
C TYR A 197 3.02 -15.75 3.76
N HIS A 198 4.00 -16.56 4.21
CA HIS A 198 3.96 -18.01 4.04
C HIS A 198 2.80 -18.67 4.77
N GLY A 199 2.41 -18.14 5.93
CA GLY A 199 1.24 -18.56 6.70
C GLY A 199 -0.10 -18.13 6.11
N THR A 200 -0.13 -17.34 5.03
CA THR A 200 -1.36 -16.84 4.41
C THR A 200 -1.31 -16.93 2.87
N LEU A 201 -0.86 -15.87 2.20
CA LEU A 201 -0.86 -15.69 0.75
C LEU A 201 0.12 -16.59 0.00
N GLY A 202 1.13 -17.10 0.71
CA GLY A 202 2.12 -18.06 0.22
C GLY A 202 1.83 -19.50 0.63
N MET A 203 0.72 -19.76 1.34
CA MET A 203 0.36 -21.09 1.78
C MET A 203 0.04 -21.99 0.59
N LYS A 204 0.55 -23.22 0.63
CA LYS A 204 0.16 -24.28 -0.32
C LYS A 204 -0.97 -25.09 0.28
N LEU A 205 -2.18 -24.86 -0.22
CA LEU A 205 -3.35 -25.64 0.17
C LEU A 205 -3.36 -27.01 -0.54
N PRO A 206 -4.04 -28.01 0.02
CA PRO A 206 -4.39 -29.22 -0.71
C PRO A 206 -5.06 -28.90 -2.05
N ALA A 207 -4.87 -29.76 -3.05
CA ALA A 207 -5.39 -29.52 -4.40
C ALA A 207 -6.93 -29.42 -4.43
N GLU A 208 -7.60 -30.16 -3.54
CA GLU A 208 -9.05 -30.07 -3.38
C GLU A 208 -9.48 -28.70 -2.85
N ASP A 209 -8.92 -28.25 -1.73
CA ASP A 209 -9.23 -26.94 -1.13
C ASP A 209 -8.91 -25.79 -2.09
N THR A 210 -7.87 -25.93 -2.90
CA THR A 210 -7.49 -24.94 -3.93
C THR A 210 -8.59 -24.78 -4.99
N ARG A 211 -9.16 -25.90 -5.46
CA ARG A 211 -10.28 -25.88 -6.42
C ARG A 211 -11.54 -25.32 -5.77
N THR A 212 -11.87 -25.79 -4.56
CA THR A 212 -13.03 -25.30 -3.81
C THR A 212 -12.96 -23.79 -3.59
N LEU A 213 -11.79 -23.23 -3.27
CA LEU A 213 -11.62 -21.79 -3.15
C LEU A 213 -11.78 -21.05 -4.48
N ALA A 214 -11.26 -21.60 -5.59
CA ALA A 214 -11.43 -20.98 -6.90
C ALA A 214 -12.91 -20.90 -7.30
N ASP A 215 -13.67 -21.97 -7.03
CA ASP A 215 -15.12 -22.01 -7.27
C ASP A 215 -15.85 -21.00 -6.36
N ALA A 216 -15.48 -20.94 -5.07
CA ALA A 216 -16.05 -20.00 -4.12
C ALA A 216 -15.76 -18.52 -4.49
N ASP A 217 -14.55 -18.21 -5.00
CA ASP A 217 -14.17 -16.88 -5.48
C ASP A 217 -14.94 -16.51 -6.77
N GLN A 218 -15.17 -17.46 -7.67
CA GLN A 218 -16.02 -17.26 -8.85
C GLN A 218 -17.48 -17.00 -8.46
N HIS A 219 -18.04 -17.81 -7.56
CA HIS A 219 -19.40 -17.63 -7.06
C HIS A 219 -19.56 -16.29 -6.33
N THR A 220 -18.58 -15.90 -5.51
CA THR A 220 -18.56 -14.61 -4.83
C THR A 220 -18.65 -13.45 -5.83
N ARG A 221 -17.85 -13.48 -6.91
CA ARG A 221 -17.92 -12.45 -7.96
C ARG A 221 -19.29 -12.41 -8.64
N ALA A 222 -19.87 -13.57 -8.95
CA ALA A 222 -21.20 -13.66 -9.54
C ALA A 222 -22.31 -13.16 -8.60
N ASP A 223 -22.21 -13.45 -7.30
CA ASP A 223 -23.13 -12.98 -6.27
C ASP A 223 -23.12 -11.44 -6.21
N MET A 224 -21.94 -10.83 -6.16
CA MET A 224 -21.81 -9.36 -6.13
C MET A 224 -22.31 -8.68 -7.40
N GLN A 225 -22.07 -9.26 -8.58
CA GLN A 225 -22.59 -8.71 -9.83
C GLN A 225 -24.13 -8.72 -9.86
N ARG A 226 -24.75 -9.74 -9.27
CA ARG A 226 -26.21 -9.82 -9.13
C ARG A 226 -26.75 -8.80 -8.14
N GLU A 227 -26.10 -8.64 -6.99
CA GLU A 227 -26.43 -7.60 -5.99
C GLU A 227 -26.37 -6.20 -6.63
N GLN A 228 -25.26 -5.84 -7.30
CA GLN A 228 -25.11 -4.55 -7.98
C GLN A 228 -26.10 -4.34 -9.13
N ALA A 229 -26.56 -5.41 -9.79
CA ALA A 229 -27.58 -5.30 -10.83
C ALA A 229 -28.96 -5.04 -10.23
N ALA A 230 -29.28 -5.69 -9.10
CA ALA A 230 -30.53 -5.49 -8.38
C ALA A 230 -30.64 -4.07 -7.81
N ASP A 231 -29.56 -3.56 -7.19
CA ASP A 231 -29.53 -2.20 -6.63
C ASP A 231 -29.75 -1.15 -7.72
N ARG A 232 -29.06 -1.28 -8.86
CA ARG A 232 -29.24 -0.37 -10.02
C ARG A 232 -30.65 -0.41 -10.59
N GLN A 233 -31.30 -1.58 -10.60
CA GLN A 233 -32.69 -1.68 -11.06
C GLN A 233 -33.65 -1.00 -10.08
N GLN A 234 -33.42 -1.14 -8.77
CA GLN A 234 -34.22 -0.45 -7.76
C GLN A 234 -34.11 1.07 -7.91
N ASP A 235 -32.90 1.62 -8.08
CA ASP A 235 -32.67 3.04 -8.30
C ASP A 235 -33.39 3.58 -9.56
N LEU A 236 -33.43 2.79 -10.64
CA LEU A 236 -34.13 3.17 -11.88
C LEU A 236 -35.65 3.11 -11.77
N THR A 237 -36.19 2.29 -10.86
CA THR A 237 -37.65 2.16 -10.63
C THR A 237 -38.15 3.01 -9.48
N GLY A 238 -37.25 3.61 -8.68
CA GLY A 238 -37.57 4.31 -7.42
C GLY A 238 -37.71 5.83 -7.51
N THR A 239 -37.59 6.45 -8.69
CA THR A 239 -37.58 7.92 -8.84
C THR A 239 -38.93 8.58 -9.18
N ASP A 240 -40.03 7.85 -9.20
CA ASP A 240 -41.37 8.42 -9.44
C ASP A 240 -42.36 8.01 -8.33
N GLN A 241 -42.28 8.65 -7.15
CA GLN A 241 -43.41 8.85 -6.23
C GLN A 241 -43.29 10.17 -5.46
#